data_AF-A0A6L8HFZ0-F1
#
_entry.id   AF-A0A6L8HFZ0-F1
#
_cell.length_a   1.000
_cell.length_b   1.000
_cell.length_c   1.000
_cell.angle_alpha   90.00
_cell.angle_beta   90.00
_cell.angle_gamma   90.00
#
_symmetry.space_group_name_H-M   'P 1'
#
loop_
_entity.id
_entity.type
_entity.pdbx_description
1 polymer ?
#
loop_
_entity_poly.entity_id
_entity_poly.type
_entity_poly.pdbx_seq_one_letter_code
_entity_poly.pdbx_strand_id
1 'polypeptide(L)'
;ELLEVFFAEDAEFGRTRFVQGTGFSGSRFLKTLDLSGSRFDREVYFRFTEFRGHTDFHRALFRNTVDFTEARLQGDVDFREAVFERPGLISGIDLPESGGKGGPTGRDRDFFILLAILAVLWLLLLAMWRKKSR
;
A
#
# COMPACT_ATOMS: atom_id res chain seq x y z
N GLU A 1 -9.70 6.07 -22.44
CA GLU A 1 -8.46 6.57 -23.04
C GLU A 1 -7.33 6.42 -22.03
N LEU A 2 -6.14 6.00 -22.47
CA LEU A 2 -4.94 5.96 -21.64
C LEU A 2 -4.34 7.36 -21.65
N LEU A 3 -4.56 8.12 -20.59
CA LEU A 3 -3.88 9.40 -20.38
C LEU A 3 -2.57 9.10 -19.65
N GLU A 4 -1.54 8.77 -20.42
CA GLU A 4 -0.18 8.60 -19.90
C GLU A 4 0.44 9.98 -19.70
N VAL A 5 0.89 10.25 -18.49
CA VAL A 5 1.64 11.47 -18.17
C VAL A 5 2.97 11.12 -17.50
N PHE A 6 3.98 11.93 -17.77
CA PHE A 6 5.31 11.77 -17.20
C PHE A 6 5.67 13.02 -16.41
N PHE A 7 5.76 12.89 -15.08
CA PHE A 7 6.19 13.95 -14.18
C PHE A 7 7.61 13.66 -13.67
N ALA A 8 8.57 14.44 -14.17
CA ALA A 8 9.96 14.39 -13.74
C ALA A 8 10.20 15.14 -12.42
N GLU A 9 9.34 16.11 -12.12
CA GLU A 9 9.33 16.94 -10.93
C GLU A 9 8.09 16.65 -10.08
N ASP A 10 7.94 17.36 -8.97
CA ASP A 10 6.77 17.22 -8.11
C ASP A 10 5.48 17.58 -8.85
N ALA A 11 4.42 16.81 -8.58
CA ALA A 11 3.09 16.98 -9.13
C ALA A 11 2.10 17.29 -8.00
N GLU A 12 1.59 18.52 -7.98
CA GLU A 12 0.77 19.02 -6.87
C GLU A 12 -0.71 19.11 -7.26
N PHE A 13 -1.52 18.27 -6.61
CA PHE A 13 -2.98 18.23 -6.74
C PHE A 13 -3.68 18.20 -5.38
N GLY A 14 -2.96 18.51 -4.30
CA GLY A 14 -3.50 18.58 -2.95
C GLY A 14 -4.75 19.46 -2.87
N ARG A 15 -5.77 18.99 -2.15
CA ARG A 15 -7.07 19.67 -1.94
C ARG A 15 -7.85 19.97 -3.23
N THR A 16 -7.50 19.33 -4.35
CA THR A 16 -8.22 19.45 -5.62
C THR A 16 -9.50 18.61 -5.62
N ARG A 17 -10.54 19.10 -6.31
CA ARG A 17 -11.76 18.34 -6.57
C ARG A 17 -11.85 17.94 -8.04
N PHE A 18 -11.76 16.63 -8.29
CA PHE A 18 -11.97 16.03 -9.60
C PHE A 18 -13.44 15.63 -9.75
N VAL A 19 -14.17 16.41 -10.57
CA VAL A 19 -15.62 16.23 -10.77
C VAL A 19 -15.92 15.11 -11.79
N GLN A 20 -15.01 14.89 -12.73
CA GLN A 20 -15.11 13.87 -13.77
C GLN A 20 -14.18 12.69 -13.47
N GLY A 21 -14.36 11.59 -14.22
CA GLY A 21 -13.47 10.45 -14.15
C GLY A 21 -12.03 10.88 -14.46
N THR A 22 -11.07 10.43 -13.65
CA THR A 22 -9.67 10.85 -13.73
C THR A 22 -8.79 9.67 -14.11
N GLY A 23 -8.04 9.81 -15.21
CA GLY A 23 -7.16 8.75 -15.70
C GLY A 23 -5.70 9.14 -15.53
N PHE A 24 -4.94 8.29 -14.85
CA PHE A 24 -3.47 8.33 -14.77
C PHE A 24 -2.84 7.03 -15.30
N SER A 25 -3.62 6.19 -15.97
CA SER A 25 -3.15 4.86 -16.38
C SER A 25 -1.94 4.95 -17.29
N GLY A 26 -0.89 4.17 -16.99
CA GLY A 26 0.42 4.16 -17.67
C GLY A 26 1.35 5.34 -17.30
N SER A 27 0.93 6.22 -16.40
CA SER A 27 1.72 7.38 -16.01
C SER A 27 2.94 7.01 -15.17
N ARG A 28 3.90 7.94 -15.09
CA ARG A 28 5.09 7.79 -14.25
C ARG A 28 5.35 9.06 -13.46
N PHE A 29 5.44 8.92 -12.14
CA PHE A 29 5.75 10.00 -11.20
C PHE A 29 7.12 9.72 -10.57
N LEU A 30 8.14 10.49 -10.97
CA LEU A 30 9.52 10.27 -10.52
C LEU A 30 9.81 10.86 -9.15
N LYS A 31 9.14 11.95 -8.79
CA LYS A 31 9.22 12.61 -7.48
C LYS A 31 7.85 12.59 -6.79
N THR A 32 7.55 13.61 -6.00
CA THR A 32 6.36 13.62 -5.16
C THR A 32 5.09 13.77 -5.99
N LEU A 33 4.09 12.96 -5.72
CA LEU A 33 2.71 13.17 -6.16
C LEU A 33 1.86 13.51 -4.94
N ASP A 34 1.46 14.78 -4.81
CA ASP A 34 0.58 15.23 -3.73
C ASP A 34 -0.89 15.18 -4.20
N LEU A 35 -1.66 14.26 -3.63
CA LEU A 35 -3.12 14.16 -3.75
C LEU A 35 -3.79 14.30 -2.37
N SER A 36 -3.10 14.88 -1.40
CA SER A 36 -3.58 15.00 -0.01
C SER A 36 -4.84 15.84 0.07
N GLY A 37 -5.86 15.37 0.80
CA GLY A 37 -7.14 16.05 0.95
C GLY A 37 -7.93 16.24 -0.35
N SER A 38 -7.50 15.61 -1.47
CA SER A 38 -8.20 15.70 -2.74
C SER A 38 -9.50 14.90 -2.72
N ARG A 39 -10.42 15.23 -3.63
CA ARG A 39 -11.73 14.58 -3.74
C ARG A 39 -11.99 14.13 -5.16
N PHE A 40 -12.29 12.85 -5.33
CA PHE A 40 -12.67 12.25 -6.59
C PHE A 40 -14.15 11.86 -6.55
N ASP A 41 -14.98 12.60 -7.30
CA ASP A 41 -16.43 12.35 -7.35
C ASP A 41 -16.79 11.18 -8.29
N ARG A 42 -15.86 10.74 -9.14
CA ARG A 42 -16.01 9.65 -10.11
C ARG A 42 -14.82 8.68 -10.08
N GLU A 43 -14.82 7.71 -10.98
CA GLU A 43 -13.81 6.67 -11.08
C GLU A 43 -12.41 7.23 -11.31
N VAL A 44 -11.41 6.60 -10.69
CA VAL A 44 -9.99 6.95 -10.86
C VAL A 44 -9.20 5.73 -11.31
N TYR A 45 -8.41 5.89 -12.36
CA TYR A 45 -7.67 4.78 -12.97
C TYR A 45 -6.16 5.01 -12.90
N PHE A 46 -5.48 4.28 -12.03
CA PHE A 46 -4.02 4.22 -11.88
C PHE A 46 -3.40 2.95 -12.48
N ARG A 47 -4.09 2.27 -13.42
CA ARG A 47 -3.60 1.03 -14.03
C ARG A 47 -2.20 1.21 -14.64
N PHE A 48 -1.29 0.27 -14.40
CA PHE A 48 0.09 0.33 -14.92
C PHE A 48 0.90 1.59 -14.52
N THR A 49 0.45 2.37 -13.54
CA THR A 49 1.14 3.60 -13.12
C THR A 49 2.39 3.26 -12.32
N GLU A 50 3.49 3.96 -12.56
CA GLU A 50 4.70 3.87 -11.75
C GLU A 50 4.80 5.05 -10.79
N PHE A 51 4.63 4.79 -9.49
CA PHE A 51 4.84 5.75 -8.42
C PHE A 51 6.25 5.53 -7.85
N ARG A 52 7.25 6.29 -8.34
CA ARG A 52 8.65 6.13 -7.93
C ARG A 52 9.06 7.03 -6.78
N GLY A 53 8.51 8.24 -6.73
CA GLY A 53 8.66 9.13 -5.57
C GLY A 53 7.55 8.94 -4.55
N HIS A 54 7.57 9.76 -3.50
CA HIS A 54 6.55 9.75 -2.46
C HIS A 54 5.17 10.09 -3.03
N THR A 55 4.14 9.31 -2.71
CA THR A 55 2.76 9.60 -3.14
C THR A 55 1.88 9.79 -1.93
N ASP A 56 1.29 10.98 -1.81
CA ASP A 56 0.48 11.35 -0.66
C ASP A 56 -1.02 11.33 -1.02
N PHE A 57 -1.75 10.35 -0.48
CA PHE A 57 -3.21 10.27 -0.50
C PHE A 57 -3.83 10.60 0.88
N HIS A 58 -3.07 11.20 1.79
CA HIS A 58 -3.54 11.52 3.14
C HIS A 58 -4.83 12.32 3.09
N ARG A 59 -5.88 11.84 3.77
CA ARG A 59 -7.23 12.45 3.77
C ARG A 59 -7.90 12.59 2.39
N ALA A 60 -7.41 11.89 1.35
CA ALA A 60 -8.08 11.86 0.06
C ALA A 60 -9.44 11.14 0.16
N LEU A 61 -10.45 11.63 -0.57
CA LEU A 61 -11.78 11.05 -0.63
C LEU A 61 -12.07 10.48 -2.01
N PHE A 62 -12.22 9.17 -2.10
CA PHE A 62 -12.61 8.43 -3.30
C PHE A 62 -14.05 7.96 -3.19
N ARG A 63 -14.95 8.55 -3.99
CA ARG A 63 -16.40 8.27 -3.90
C ARG A 63 -16.87 7.12 -4.79
N ASN A 64 -15.99 6.64 -5.66
CA ASN A 64 -16.28 5.59 -6.63
C ASN A 64 -15.05 4.68 -6.79
N THR A 65 -15.11 3.76 -7.74
CA THR A 65 -14.05 2.79 -8.08
C THR A 65 -12.68 3.44 -8.22
N VAL A 66 -11.67 2.83 -7.62
CA VAL A 66 -10.26 3.20 -7.79
C VAL A 66 -9.49 1.97 -8.24
N ASP A 67 -8.89 2.05 -9.42
CA ASP A 67 -8.22 0.90 -10.03
C ASP A 67 -6.70 1.09 -10.06
N PHE A 68 -5.99 0.34 -9.23
CA PHE A 68 -4.53 0.26 -9.20
C PHE A 68 -4.01 -1.02 -9.85
N THR A 69 -4.79 -1.71 -10.69
CA THR A 69 -4.36 -2.95 -11.35
C THR A 69 -3.02 -2.76 -12.06
N GLU A 70 -2.03 -3.59 -11.71
CA GLU A 70 -0.66 -3.54 -12.23
C GLU A 70 0.09 -2.21 -11.97
N ALA A 71 -0.40 -1.36 -11.07
CA ALA A 71 0.36 -0.22 -10.59
C ALA A 71 1.61 -0.69 -9.82
N ARG A 72 2.71 0.06 -9.96
CA ARG A 72 3.98 -0.20 -9.29
C ARG A 72 4.23 0.90 -8.28
N LEU A 73 4.06 0.58 -7.00
CA LEU A 73 4.40 1.44 -5.87
C LEU A 73 5.87 1.18 -5.49
N GLN A 74 6.79 1.98 -6.03
CA GLN A 74 8.23 1.88 -5.75
C GLN A 74 8.69 2.87 -4.68
N GLY A 75 8.03 4.04 -4.60
CA GLY A 75 8.19 5.00 -3.51
C GLY A 75 7.20 4.77 -2.37
N ASP A 76 7.37 5.51 -1.28
CA ASP A 76 6.45 5.47 -0.13
C ASP A 76 5.09 6.04 -0.52
N VAL A 77 4.02 5.32 -0.18
CA VAL A 77 2.65 5.75 -0.45
C VAL A 77 1.88 5.89 0.86
N ASP A 78 1.31 7.07 1.09
CA ASP A 78 0.56 7.38 2.31
C ASP A 78 -0.94 7.39 2.05
N PHE A 79 -1.67 6.43 2.63
CA PHE A 79 -3.13 6.37 2.60
C PHE A 79 -3.77 6.72 3.95
N ARG A 80 -3.03 7.30 4.91
CA ARG A 80 -3.58 7.62 6.24
C ARG A 80 -4.79 8.54 6.11
N GLU A 81 -5.87 8.19 6.80
CA GLU A 81 -7.15 8.91 6.75
C GLU A 81 -7.79 9.02 5.34
N ALA A 82 -7.27 8.32 4.34
CA ALA A 82 -7.92 8.23 3.04
C ALA A 82 -9.25 7.47 3.21
N VAL A 83 -10.31 7.99 2.57
CA VAL A 83 -11.65 7.42 2.64
C VAL A 83 -12.01 6.88 1.27
N PHE A 84 -12.35 5.59 1.23
CA PHE A 84 -12.90 4.94 0.05
C PHE A 84 -14.37 4.59 0.32
N GLU A 85 -15.30 5.30 -0.30
CA GLU A 85 -16.75 5.06 -0.09
C GLU A 85 -17.21 3.72 -0.69
N ARG A 86 -16.40 3.11 -1.57
CA ARG A 86 -16.67 1.80 -2.18
C ARG A 86 -15.46 0.86 -2.07
N PRO A 87 -15.12 0.34 -0.87
CA PRO A 87 -13.89 -0.44 -0.65
C PRO A 87 -13.78 -1.70 -1.52
N GLY A 88 -14.89 -2.39 -1.76
CA GLY A 88 -14.91 -3.60 -2.60
C GLY A 88 -14.70 -3.37 -4.10
N LEU A 89 -14.53 -2.11 -4.52
CA LEU A 89 -14.23 -1.72 -5.91
C LEU A 89 -12.81 -1.15 -6.05
N ILE A 90 -11.93 -1.50 -5.12
CA ILE A 90 -10.51 -1.16 -5.20
C ILE A 90 -9.77 -2.40 -5.66
N SER A 91 -9.02 -2.27 -6.74
CA SER A 91 -8.26 -3.36 -7.35
C SER A 91 -6.78 -3.03 -7.39
N GLY A 92 -5.93 -4.05 -7.28
CA GLY A 92 -4.50 -3.95 -7.56
C GLY A 92 -3.60 -3.50 -6.43
N ILE A 93 -4.14 -3.17 -5.25
CA ILE A 93 -3.37 -2.93 -4.02
C ILE A 93 -4.08 -3.53 -2.81
N ASP A 94 -3.32 -4.12 -1.88
CA ASP A 94 -3.83 -4.50 -0.56
C ASP A 94 -3.86 -3.25 0.31
N LEU A 95 -5.05 -2.69 0.55
CA LEU A 95 -5.17 -1.59 1.50
C LEU A 95 -4.92 -2.09 2.93
N PRO A 96 -4.24 -1.32 3.78
CA PRO A 96 -4.31 -1.56 5.21
C PRO A 96 -5.78 -1.39 5.64
N GLU A 97 -6.38 -2.45 6.18
CA GLU A 97 -7.77 -2.44 6.61
C GLU A 97 -8.07 -1.18 7.45
N SER A 98 -9.13 -0.46 7.08
CA SER A 98 -9.49 0.78 7.76
C SER A 98 -9.78 0.47 9.24
N GLY A 99 -8.88 0.89 10.13
CA GLY A 99 -9.16 0.98 11.57
C GLY A 99 -9.23 -0.35 12.32
N GLY A 100 -8.18 -1.15 12.28
CA GLY A 100 -7.95 -2.23 13.24
C GLY A 100 -6.47 -2.26 13.64
N LYS A 101 -6.17 -2.20 14.94
CA LYS A 101 -4.80 -2.14 15.49
C LYS A 101 -3.85 -3.06 14.73
N GLY A 102 -2.75 -2.50 14.23
CA GLY A 102 -1.70 -3.22 13.52
C GLY A 102 -1.22 -4.44 14.32
N GLY A 103 -1.70 -5.61 13.91
CA GLY A 103 -1.03 -6.88 14.18
C GLY A 103 0.01 -7.13 13.09
N PRO A 104 1.07 -7.92 13.36
CA PRO A 104 2.13 -8.14 12.39
C PRO A 104 1.54 -8.72 11.11
N THR A 105 1.86 -8.09 9.98
CA THR A 105 1.53 -8.57 8.63
C THR A 105 2.07 -9.98 8.45
N GLY A 106 1.33 -10.85 7.76
CA GLY A 106 1.53 -12.31 7.75
C GLY A 106 2.96 -12.80 7.51
N ARG A 107 3.82 -12.00 6.87
CA ARG A 107 5.25 -12.29 6.67
C ARG A 107 6.07 -12.32 7.97
N ASP A 108 5.69 -11.53 8.98
CA ASP A 108 6.38 -11.49 10.27
C ASP A 108 5.97 -12.65 11.17
N ARG A 109 4.70 -13.09 11.08
CA ARG A 109 4.18 -14.21 11.87
C ARG A 109 4.94 -15.50 11.57
N ASP A 110 5.27 -15.74 10.31
CA ASP A 110 6.02 -16.92 9.88
C ASP A 110 7.44 -16.91 10.48
N PHE A 111 8.07 -15.74 10.58
CA PHE A 111 9.39 -15.60 11.19
C PHE A 111 9.37 -15.90 12.69
N PHE A 112 8.38 -15.40 13.43
CA PHE A 112 8.24 -15.68 14.86
C PHE A 112 7.92 -17.16 15.15
N ILE A 113 7.13 -17.80 14.29
CA ILE A 113 6.82 -19.24 14.42
C ILE A 113 8.08 -20.08 14.17
N LEU A 114 8.86 -19.78 13.13
CA LEU A 114 10.12 -20.47 12.86
C LEU A 114 11.13 -20.30 14.01
N LEU A 115 11.24 -19.09 14.55
CA LEU A 115 12.17 -18.79 15.64
C LEU A 115 11.76 -19.51 16.94
N ALA A 116 10.44 -19.61 17.22
CA ALA A 116 9.92 -20.39 18.34
C ALA A 116 10.19 -21.90 18.18
N ILE A 117 10.02 -22.45 16.97
CA ILE A 117 10.33 -23.87 16.69
C ILE A 117 11.82 -24.15 16.90
N LEU A 118 12.70 -23.29 16.38
CA LEU A 118 14.15 -23.42 16.56
C LEU A 118 14.56 -23.34 18.03
N ALA A 119 13.94 -22.44 18.82
CA ALA A 119 14.20 -22.33 20.25
C ALA A 119 13.80 -23.60 21.02
N VAL A 120 12.65 -24.20 20.70
CA VAL A 120 12.20 -25.47 21.32
C VAL A 120 13.15 -26.61 20.94
N LEU A 121 13.53 -26.72 19.67
CA LEU A 121 14.49 -27.74 19.21
C LEU A 121 15.84 -27.59 19.92
N TRP A 122 16.33 -26.37 20.08
CA TRP A 122 17.58 -26.09 20.79
C TRP A 122 17.50 -26.48 22.27
N LEU A 123 16.39 -26.17 22.95
CA LEU A 123 16.16 -26.59 24.35
C LEU A 123 16.09 -28.11 24.50
N LEU A 124 15.44 -28.81 23.55
CA LEU A 124 15.39 -30.27 23.54
C LEU A 124 16.79 -30.86 23.34
N LEU A 125 17.60 -30.32 22.42
CA LEU A 125 19.00 -30.73 22.23
C LEU A 125 19.83 -30.52 23.50
N LEU A 126 19.67 -29.39 24.17
CA LEU A 126 20.31 -29.10 25.46
C LEU A 126 19.90 -30.08 26.56
N ALA A 127 18.61 -30.42 26.65
CA ALA A 127 18.11 -31.38 27.61
C ALA A 127 18.68 -32.79 27.34
N MET A 128 18.75 -33.20 26.07
CA MET A 128 19.36 -34.46 25.66
C MET A 128 20.86 -34.50 25.96
N TRP A 129 21.59 -33.41 25.70
CA TRP A 129 23.01 -33.30 26.01
C TRP A 129 23.28 -33.40 27.52
N ARG A 130 22.49 -32.71 28.34
CA ARG A 130 22.56 -32.81 29.82
C ARG A 130 22.25 -34.22 30.33
N LYS A 131 21.31 -34.94 29.71
CA LYS A 131 20.97 -36.32 30.09
C LYS A 131 22.05 -37.33 29.69
N LYS A 132 22.77 -37.09 28.57
CA LYS A 132 23.85 -37.96 28.08
C LYS A 132 25.19 -37.72 28.80
N SER A 133 25.39 -36.55 29.39
CA SER A 133 26.60 -36.20 30.16
C SER A 133 26.52 -36.57 31.66
N ARG A 134 25.47 -37.27 32.08
CA ARG A 134 25.34 -37.93 33.39
C ARG A 134 25.42 -39.43 33.17
#